data_AF-A0A5J4VH58-F1
#
_entry.id   AF-A0A5J4VH58-F1
#
_cell.length_a   1.000
_cell.length_b   1.000
_cell.length_c   1.000
_cell.angle_alpha   90.00
_cell.angle_beta   90.00
_cell.angle_gamma   90.00
#
_symmetry.space_group_name_H-M   'P 1'
#
loop_
_entity.id
_entity.type
_entity.pdbx_description
1 polymer ?
#
loop_
_entity_poly.entity_id
_entity_poly.type
_entity_poly.pdbx_seq_one_letter_code
_entity_poly.pdbx_strand_id
1 'polypeptide(L)'
;MEKDEDVSKVEFDPDIFKSALYDIIDPVELWHLSGDLQDSDDSSPTTVIRMVKEVFCQGLIDNPPGIVLAEAVQCSPPLVSKVRNNSDYKKVENKNSALLNKAQGEQLLQKVLYIIDNTGFITAQEI
;
A
#
# COMPACT_ATOMS: atom_id res chain seq x y z
N MET A 1 -19.27 -17.56 -4.64
CA MET A 1 -19.67 -16.41 -3.82
C MET A 1 -18.86 -16.51 -2.56
N GLU A 2 -17.63 -16.01 -2.63
CA GLU A 2 -16.70 -15.93 -1.50
C GLU A 2 -16.65 -14.44 -1.20
N LYS A 3 -17.19 -14.06 -0.05
CA LYS A 3 -17.23 -12.67 0.36
C LYS A 3 -15.79 -12.26 0.63
N ASP A 4 -15.29 -11.27 -0.10
CA ASP A 4 -14.14 -10.48 0.33
C ASP A 4 -14.51 -9.92 1.70
N GLU A 5 -14.07 -10.62 2.75
CA GLU A 5 -14.16 -10.14 4.11
C GLU A 5 -13.28 -8.90 4.18
N ASP A 6 -14.00 -7.78 4.23
CA ASP A 6 -13.60 -6.46 4.66
C ASP A 6 -12.36 -6.56 5.56
N VAL A 7 -11.18 -6.21 5.02
CA VAL A 7 -9.92 -6.08 5.77
C VAL A 7 -10.05 -4.81 6.61
N SER A 8 -10.96 -4.87 7.58
CA SER A 8 -11.24 -3.83 8.55
C SER A 8 -10.04 -3.74 9.50
N LYS A 9 -9.15 -2.78 9.21
CA LYS A 9 -8.25 -2.09 10.16
C LYS A 9 -7.45 -2.98 11.12
N VAL A 10 -6.73 -3.97 10.61
CA VAL A 10 -5.57 -4.50 11.37
C VAL A 10 -4.41 -3.57 11.08
N GLU A 11 -4.16 -2.65 12.01
CA GLU A 11 -2.96 -1.82 12.02
C GLU A 11 -1.77 -2.72 12.30
N PHE A 12 -0.71 -2.59 11.49
CA PHE A 12 0.50 -3.37 11.69
C PHE A 12 1.15 -3.00 13.03
N ASP A 13 1.51 -4.00 13.82
CA ASP A 13 2.22 -3.84 15.08
C ASP A 13 3.68 -4.29 14.91
N PRO A 14 4.65 -3.35 14.94
CA PRO A 14 6.07 -3.66 14.78
C PRO A 14 6.65 -4.54 15.90
N ASP A 15 6.11 -4.46 17.12
CA ASP A 15 6.61 -5.22 18.26
C ASP A 15 6.16 -6.68 18.17
N ILE A 16 4.90 -6.91 17.74
CA ILE A 16 4.40 -8.27 17.43
C ILE A 16 5.20 -8.87 16.27
N PHE A 17 5.49 -8.09 15.23
CA PHE A 17 6.28 -8.53 14.08
C PHE A 17 7.69 -8.98 14.49
N LYS A 18 8.40 -8.17 15.28
CA LYS A 18 9.75 -8.50 15.79
C LYS A 18 9.72 -9.74 16.66
N SER A 19 8.77 -9.81 17.60
CA SER A 19 8.62 -10.94 18.51
C SER A 19 8.39 -12.26 17.76
N ALA A 20 7.51 -12.26 16.76
CA ALA A 20 7.19 -13.45 15.98
C ALA A 20 8.35 -13.95 15.11
N LEU A 21 9.27 -13.08 14.71
CA LEU A 21 10.42 -13.42 13.85
C LEU A 21 11.72 -13.64 14.63
N TYR A 22 11.77 -13.32 15.92
CA TYR A 22 12.99 -13.34 16.73
C TYR A 22 13.69 -14.70 16.77
N ASP A 23 12.91 -15.79 16.83
CA ASP A 23 13.46 -17.16 16.88
C ASP A 23 13.66 -17.79 15.49
N ILE A 24 13.36 -17.05 14.42
CA ILE A 24 13.25 -17.58 13.05
C ILE A 24 14.25 -16.93 12.11
N ILE A 25 14.50 -15.64 12.30
CA ILE A 25 15.44 -14.84 11.51
C ILE A 25 16.62 -14.46 12.41
N ASP A 26 17.82 -14.38 11.83
CA ASP A 26 18.99 -13.92 12.58
C ASP A 26 18.76 -12.52 13.18
N PRO A 27 19.21 -12.23 14.41
CA PRO A 27 18.98 -10.92 15.04
C PRO A 27 19.49 -9.72 14.24
N VAL A 28 20.56 -9.87 13.45
CA VAL A 28 21.11 -8.81 12.58
C VAL A 28 20.20 -8.58 11.38
N GLU A 29 19.72 -9.66 10.76
CA GLU A 29 18.75 -9.64 9.67
C GLU A 29 17.41 -9.02 10.11
N LEU A 30 16.95 -9.38 11.30
CA LEU A 30 15.73 -8.83 11.90
C LEU A 30 15.88 -7.34 12.25
N TRP A 31 17.07 -6.92 12.69
CA TRP A 31 17.37 -5.51 12.92
C TRP A 31 17.32 -4.70 11.63
N HIS A 32 17.81 -5.27 10.52
CA HIS A 32 17.76 -4.63 9.21
C HIS A 32 16.31 -4.41 8.74
N LEU A 33 15.47 -5.45 8.80
CA LEU A 33 14.04 -5.36 8.50
C LEU A 33 13.31 -4.32 9.37
N SER A 34 13.66 -4.27 10.65
CA SER A 34 13.04 -3.36 11.62
C SER A 34 13.38 -1.90 11.34
N GLY A 35 14.61 -1.63 10.89
CA GLY A 35 15.05 -0.30 10.50
C GLY A 35 14.26 0.22 9.30
N ASP A 36 14.18 -0.58 8.23
CA ASP A 36 13.45 -0.19 7.02
C ASP A 36 11.95 0.05 7.31
N LEU A 37 11.36 -0.75 8.20
CA LEU A 37 9.94 -0.60 8.59
C LEU A 37 9.65 0.71 9.31
N GLN A 38 10.61 1.20 10.11
CA GLN A 38 10.47 2.44 10.88
C GLN A 38 10.52 3.68 9.99
N ASP A 39 11.14 3.58 8.82
CA ASP A 39 11.24 4.65 7.82
C ASP A 39 10.06 4.65 6.82
N SER A 40 9.15 3.67 6.90
CA SER A 40 7.99 3.56 6.01
C SER A 40 6.77 4.28 6.57
N ASP A 41 6.24 5.27 5.84
CA ASP A 41 5.02 6.02 6.20
C ASP A 41 3.73 5.18 6.14
N ASP A 42 3.79 3.95 5.60
CA ASP A 42 2.63 3.16 5.22
C ASP A 42 2.71 1.74 5.82
N SER A 43 2.28 1.62 7.08
CA SER A 43 2.29 0.42 7.92
C SER A 43 1.16 -0.56 7.58
N SER A 44 0.88 -0.77 6.29
CA SER A 44 -0.10 -1.77 5.86
C SER A 44 0.52 -3.18 5.87
N PRO A 45 -0.21 -4.23 6.28
CA PRO A 45 0.22 -5.62 6.15
C PRO A 45 0.81 -5.98 4.77
N THR A 46 0.22 -5.44 3.71
CA THR A 46 0.68 -5.71 2.34
C THR A 46 2.03 -5.05 2.04
N THR A 47 2.28 -3.85 2.57
CA THR A 47 3.57 -3.15 2.44
C THR A 47 4.68 -3.94 3.14
N VAL A 48 4.42 -4.40 4.37
CA VAL A 48 5.40 -5.18 5.15
C VAL A 48 5.76 -6.50 4.46
N ILE A 49 4.78 -7.26 3.97
CA ILE A 49 5.02 -8.52 3.23
C ILE A 49 5.88 -8.26 1.98
N ARG A 50 5.68 -7.11 1.32
CA ARG A 50 6.44 -6.73 0.13
C ARG A 50 7.89 -6.37 0.47
N MET A 51 8.11 -5.60 1.54
CA MET A 51 9.45 -5.29 2.02
C MET A 51 10.22 -6.55 2.38
N VAL A 52 9.62 -7.46 3.15
CA VAL A 52 10.25 -8.75 3.49
C VAL A 52 10.64 -9.52 2.22
N LYS A 53 9.78 -9.52 1.19
CA LYS A 53 10.10 -10.12 -0.11
C LYS A 53 11.28 -9.43 -0.80
N GLU A 54 11.32 -8.10 -0.81
CA GLU A 54 12.37 -7.32 -1.46
C GLU A 54 13.73 -7.53 -0.80
N VAL A 55 13.79 -7.48 0.54
CA VAL A 55 15.00 -7.72 1.33
C VAL A 55 15.48 -9.17 1.16
N PHE A 56 14.57 -10.14 1.11
CA PHE A 56 14.90 -11.53 0.76
C PHE A 56 15.48 -11.64 -0.66
N CYS A 57 14.86 -10.99 -1.66
CA CYS A 57 15.37 -11.03 -3.04
C CYS A 57 16.75 -10.37 -3.18
N GLN A 58 17.12 -9.45 -2.29
CA GLN A 58 18.46 -8.86 -2.21
C GLN A 58 19.48 -9.78 -1.52
N GLY A 59 19.05 -10.91 -0.95
CA GLY A 59 19.90 -11.85 -0.22
C GLY A 59 20.34 -11.33 1.15
N LEU A 60 19.59 -10.37 1.71
CA LEU A 60 19.91 -9.72 2.98
C LEU A 60 19.29 -10.44 4.18
N ILE A 61 18.31 -11.30 3.94
CA ILE A 61 17.67 -12.13 4.97
C ILE A 61 17.36 -13.52 4.43
N ASP A 62 17.20 -14.48 5.33
CA ASP A 62 16.56 -15.76 5.02
C ASP A 62 15.06 -15.58 4.74
N ASN A 63 14.49 -16.43 3.87
CA ASN A 63 13.06 -16.35 3.55
C ASN A 63 12.21 -16.92 4.69
N PRO A 64 11.44 -16.10 5.44
CA PRO A 64 10.63 -16.64 6.50
C PRO A 64 9.49 -17.51 5.92
N PRO A 65 9.10 -18.58 6.61
CA PRO A 65 7.94 -19.39 6.23
C PRO A 65 6.69 -18.52 6.07
N GLY A 66 5.87 -18.81 5.06
CA GLY A 66 4.69 -17.98 4.76
C GLY A 66 3.67 -17.90 5.89
N ILE A 67 3.53 -18.98 6.68
CA ILE A 67 2.64 -19.03 7.85
C ILE A 67 3.15 -18.11 8.97
N VAL A 68 4.44 -18.19 9.26
CA VAL A 68 5.10 -17.34 10.25
C VAL A 68 4.97 -15.86 9.88
N LEU A 69 5.20 -15.54 8.60
CA LEU A 69 5.05 -14.16 8.13
C LEU A 69 3.59 -13.69 8.22
N ALA A 70 2.62 -14.57 8.00
CA ALA A 70 1.21 -14.25 8.13
C ALA A 70 0.86 -13.90 9.58
N GLU A 71 1.36 -14.67 10.54
CA GLU A 71 1.20 -14.41 11.97
C GLU A 71 1.89 -13.12 12.40
N ALA A 72 3.15 -12.92 11.99
CA ALA A 72 3.93 -11.72 12.32
C ALA A 72 3.29 -10.43 11.81
N VAL A 73 2.63 -10.49 10.65
CA VAL A 73 1.96 -9.36 10.01
C VAL A 73 0.45 -9.31 10.33
N GLN A 74 -0.03 -10.27 11.16
CA GLN A 74 -1.42 -10.39 11.59
C GLN A 74 -2.41 -10.43 10.40
N CYS A 75 -2.07 -11.21 9.38
CA CYS A 75 -2.88 -11.36 8.18
C CYS A 75 -3.09 -12.83 7.80
N SER A 76 -3.89 -13.08 6.76
CA SER A 76 -4.19 -14.45 6.35
C SER A 76 -3.03 -15.05 5.51
N PRO A 77 -2.69 -16.34 5.69
CA PRO A 77 -1.68 -17.00 4.85
C PRO A 77 -1.93 -16.92 3.32
N PRO A 78 -3.19 -16.94 2.83
CA PRO A 78 -3.48 -16.66 1.43
C PRO A 78 -3.04 -15.27 0.97
N LEU A 79 -3.14 -14.24 1.82
CA LEU A 79 -2.66 -12.90 1.50
C LEU A 79 -1.14 -12.88 1.29
N VAL A 80 -0.39 -13.51 2.21
CA VAL A 80 1.08 -13.64 2.08
C VAL A 80 1.45 -14.33 0.77
N SER A 81 0.78 -15.45 0.48
CA SER A 81 1.01 -16.21 -0.75
C SER A 81 0.71 -15.38 -2.00
N LYS A 82 -0.40 -14.63 -2.00
CA LYS A 82 -0.80 -13.74 -3.10
C LYS A 82 0.23 -12.63 -3.32
N VAL A 83 0.67 -11.95 -2.27
CA VAL A 83 1.64 -10.85 -2.37
C VAL A 83 3.02 -11.36 -2.80
N ARG A 84 3.45 -12.52 -2.29
CA ARG A 84 4.73 -13.13 -2.69
C ARG A 84 4.73 -13.60 -4.14
N ASN A 85 3.65 -14.24 -4.59
CA ASN A 85 3.58 -14.83 -5.93
C ASN A 85 3.23 -13.82 -7.03
N ASN A 86 2.69 -12.65 -6.68
CA ASN A 86 2.50 -11.59 -7.65
C ASN A 86 3.87 -11.00 -8.06
N SER A 87 4.31 -11.36 -9.27
CA SER A 87 5.37 -10.67 -10.02
C SER A 87 4.93 -9.30 -10.53
N ASP A 88 3.62 -9.13 -10.68
CA ASP A 88 3.01 -8.04 -11.45
C ASP A 88 2.17 -7.11 -10.59
N TYR A 89 2.67 -6.74 -9.40
CA TYR A 89 2.21 -5.46 -8.86
C TYR A 89 2.81 -4.38 -9.76
N LYS A 90 2.12 -4.07 -10.86
CA LYS A 90 2.20 -2.73 -11.43
C LYS A 90 1.97 -1.84 -10.24
N LYS A 91 3.01 -1.13 -9.79
CA LYS A 91 2.85 0.10 -9.03
C LYS A 91 1.73 0.80 -9.76
N VAL A 92 0.53 0.80 -9.18
CA VAL A 92 -0.50 1.71 -9.66
C VAL A 92 0.16 3.01 -9.28
N GLU A 93 0.88 3.61 -10.25
CA GLU A 93 1.19 5.01 -10.19
C GLU A 93 -0.13 5.60 -9.77
N ASN A 94 -0.14 6.12 -8.54
CA ASN A 94 -1.23 6.91 -8.07
C ASN A 94 -1.38 7.90 -9.21
N LYS A 95 -2.43 7.72 -10.03
CA LYS A 95 -2.69 8.66 -11.10
C LYS A 95 -2.81 9.92 -10.30
N ASN A 96 -1.82 10.80 -10.42
CA ASN A 96 -1.94 12.16 -9.95
C ASN A 96 -3.17 12.64 -10.71
N SER A 97 -4.37 12.38 -10.17
CA SER A 97 -5.52 13.19 -10.42
C SER A 97 -4.95 14.54 -10.08
N ALA A 98 -4.74 15.35 -11.11
CA ALA A 98 -4.29 16.70 -10.94
C ALA A 98 -5.39 17.36 -10.12
N LEU A 99 -5.28 17.26 -8.80
CA LEU A 99 -6.23 17.82 -7.88
C LEU A 99 -6.10 19.32 -8.14
N LEU A 100 -7.16 19.90 -8.68
CA LEU A 100 -7.20 21.33 -8.88
C LEU A 100 -6.97 21.96 -7.51
N ASN A 101 -5.97 22.82 -7.43
CA ASN A 101 -5.85 23.66 -6.25
C ASN A 101 -7.07 24.60 -6.20
N LYS A 102 -7.30 25.23 -5.05
CA LYS A 102 -8.48 26.07 -4.84
C LYS A 102 -8.67 27.14 -5.93
N ALA A 103 -7.59 27.78 -6.36
CA ALA A 103 -7.64 28.82 -7.39
C ALA A 103 -8.02 28.26 -8.77
N GLN A 104 -7.48 27.09 -9.12
CA GLN A 104 -7.84 26.40 -10.38
C GLN A 104 -9.29 25.93 -10.37
N GLY A 105 -9.79 25.45 -9.22
CA GLY A 105 -11.19 25.08 -9.05
C GLY A 105 -12.15 26.27 -9.17
N GLU A 106 -11.81 27.42 -8.58
CA GLU A 106 -12.59 28.66 -8.68
C GLU A 106 -12.62 29.21 -10.11
N GLN A 107 -11.49 29.19 -10.82
CA GLN A 107 -11.42 29.59 -12.23
C GLN A 107 -12.25 28.68 -13.13
N LEU A 108 -12.18 27.36 -12.91
CA LEU A 108 -12.98 26.40 -13.66
C LEU A 108 -14.48 26.63 -13.41
N LEU A 109 -14.88 26.84 -12.15
CA LEU A 109 -16.26 27.12 -11.81
C LEU A 109 -16.79 28.39 -12.51
N GLN A 110 -16.01 29.46 -12.51
CA GLN A 110 -16.39 30.70 -13.22
C GLN A 110 -16.57 30.47 -14.73
N LYS A 111 -15.66 29.70 -15.34
CA LYS A 111 -15.75 29.36 -16.77
C LYS A 111 -16.99 28.53 -17.08
N VAL A 112 -17.28 27.53 -16.25
CA VAL A 112 -18.47 26.66 -16.40
C VAL A 112 -19.76 27.47 -16.31
N LEU A 113 -19.88 28.33 -15.28
CA LEU A 113 -21.05 29.19 -15.11
C LEU A 113 -21.24 30.13 -16.30
N TYR A 114 -20.16 30.76 -16.77
CA TYR A 114 -20.21 31.62 -17.95
C TYR A 114 -20.70 30.87 -19.20
N ILE A 115 -20.25 29.64 -19.43
CA ILE A 115 -20.69 28.86 -20.60
C ILE A 115 -22.16 28.51 -20.48
N ILE A 116 -22.61 28.05 -19.31
CA ILE A 116 -24.02 27.70 -19.07
C ILE A 116 -24.92 28.94 -19.24
N ASP A 117 -24.50 30.09 -18.72
CA ASP A 117 -25.28 31.33 -18.84
C ASP A 117 -25.43 31.80 -20.30
N ASN A 118 -24.45 31.52 -21.16
CA ASN A 118 -24.48 31.95 -22.57
C ASN A 118 -25.07 30.91 -23.52
N THR A 119 -24.94 29.61 -23.23
CA THR A 119 -25.26 28.53 -24.18
C THR A 119 -26.33 27.56 -23.66
N GLY A 120 -26.64 27.59 -22.36
CA GLY A 120 -27.64 26.77 -21.70
C GLY A 120 -27.19 25.34 -21.37
N PHE A 121 -26.02 24.90 -21.83
CA PHE A 121 -25.45 23.59 -21.52
C PHE A 121 -23.92 23.62 -21.61
N ILE A 122 -23.24 22.60 -21.10
CA ILE A 122 -21.78 22.46 -21.19
C ILE A 122 -21.42 21.03 -21.56
N THR A 123 -20.34 20.87 -22.31
CA THR A 123 -19.77 19.58 -22.68
C THR A 123 -18.40 19.37 -22.07
N ALA A 124 -17.98 18.11 -21.97
CA ALA A 124 -16.67 17.75 -21.41
C ALA A 124 -15.48 18.26 -22.24
N GLN A 125 -15.68 18.71 -23.49
CA GLN A 125 -14.63 19.32 -24.31
C GLN A 125 -14.33 20.77 -23.91
N GLU A 126 -15.26 21.42 -23.21
CA GLU A 126 -15.16 22.84 -22.82
C GLU A 126 -14.60 23.03 -21.40
N ILE A 127 -14.46 21.92 -20.66
CA ILE A 127 -13.90 21.82 -19.31
C ILE A 127 -12.42 21.48 -19.43
#